data_AF-A0A7R9YYK4-F1
#
_entry.id   AF-A0A7R9YYK4-F1
#
_cell.length_a   1.000
_cell.length_b   1.000
_cell.length_c   1.000
_cell.angle_alpha   90.00
_cell.angle_beta   90.00
_cell.angle_gamma   90.00
#
_symmetry.space_group_name_H-M   'P 1'
#
loop_
_entity.id
_entity.type
_entity.pdbx_description
1 polymer ?
#
loop_
_entity_poly.entity_id
_entity_poly.type
_entity_poly.pdbx_seq_one_letter_code
_entity_poly.pdbx_strand_id
1 'polypeptide(L)'
;IPLRDTYVDGSLVPGCYDFASTRDCADYYGPDMCEQTSFVNMPDSLFYVAVFLGGEWGLIDFTWGGRFVCMFLCVIGIALYAIPVGSLFDSFGAVIGLGEDEDEEEDEEEEE
;
A
#
# COMPACT_ATOMS: atom_id res chain seq x y z
N ILE A 1 -4.38 -19.22 13.46
CA ILE A 1 -2.89 -19.23 13.43
C ILE A 1 -2.42 -18.04 14.27
N PRO A 2 -1.41 -18.18 15.13
CA PRO A 2 -0.79 -17.02 15.76
C PRO A 2 -0.13 -16.17 14.67
N LEU A 3 -0.86 -15.15 14.22
CA LEU A 3 -0.37 -14.17 13.25
C LEU A 3 0.82 -13.39 13.83
N ARG A 4 0.87 -13.26 15.15
CA ARG A 4 1.92 -12.59 15.90
C ARG A 4 2.63 -13.58 16.80
N ASP A 5 3.84 -13.25 17.24
CA ASP A 5 4.55 -13.97 18.29
C ASP A 5 3.60 -14.40 19.40
N THR A 6 3.60 -15.71 19.67
CA THR A 6 2.84 -16.26 20.78
C THR A 6 3.74 -17.04 21.70
N TYR A 7 3.37 -17.03 22.97
CA TYR A 7 4.08 -17.76 24.00
C TYR A 7 3.35 -19.09 24.22
N VAL A 8 4.00 -20.19 23.88
CA VAL A 8 3.48 -21.55 24.07
C VAL A 8 4.45 -22.28 24.98
N ASP A 9 3.96 -22.85 26.10
CA ASP A 9 4.77 -23.64 27.05
C ASP A 9 6.08 -23.00 27.54
N GLY A 10 6.14 -21.68 27.71
CA GLY A 10 7.36 -21.06 28.23
C GLY A 10 8.36 -20.61 27.15
N SER A 11 8.07 -20.81 25.86
CA SER A 11 8.93 -20.39 24.75
C SER A 11 8.25 -19.40 23.82
N LEU A 12 9.04 -18.46 23.28
CA LEU A 12 8.62 -17.55 22.22
C LEU A 12 8.59 -18.32 20.90
N VAL A 13 7.40 -18.41 20.32
CA VAL A 13 7.16 -19.11 19.06
C VAL A 13 6.93 -18.04 17.98
N PRO A 14 7.81 -17.96 16.95
CA PRO A 14 7.76 -16.89 15.95
C PRO A 14 6.47 -16.97 15.14
N GLY A 15 5.84 -15.81 14.91
CA GLY A 15 4.66 -15.71 14.06
C GLY A 15 5.04 -15.96 12.60
N CYS A 16 4.06 -16.30 11.75
CA CYS A 16 4.37 -16.51 10.33
C CYS A 16 4.91 -15.27 9.59
N TYR A 17 4.75 -14.06 10.16
CA TYR A 17 5.30 -12.84 9.58
C TYR A 17 6.80 -12.62 9.84
N ASP A 18 7.40 -13.37 10.77
CA ASP A 18 8.83 -13.25 11.09
C ASP A 18 9.72 -13.99 10.10
N PHE A 19 9.12 -14.87 9.29
CA PHE A 19 9.82 -15.59 8.24
C PHE A 19 9.98 -14.72 6.99
N ALA A 20 11.12 -14.88 6.31
CA ALA A 20 11.45 -14.12 5.11
C ALA A 20 10.51 -14.45 3.93
N SER A 21 9.98 -15.67 3.89
CA SER A 21 9.04 -16.13 2.88
C SER A 21 7.98 -17.06 3.45
N THR A 22 6.82 -17.10 2.80
CA THR A 22 5.74 -18.05 3.12
C THR A 22 6.22 -19.51 3.04
N ARG A 23 7.17 -19.80 2.14
CA ARG A 23 7.76 -21.14 1.99
C ARG A 23 8.57 -21.54 3.22
N ASP A 24 9.34 -20.61 3.80
CA ASP A 24 10.11 -20.88 5.01
C ASP A 24 9.18 -21.08 6.23
N CYS A 25 8.03 -20.39 6.29
CA CYS A 25 7.02 -20.67 7.31
C CYS A 25 6.41 -22.07 7.12
N ALA A 26 6.11 -22.45 5.86
CA ALA A 26 5.54 -23.76 5.51
C ALA A 26 6.50 -24.92 5.84
N ASP A 27 7.81 -24.73 5.69
CA ASP A 27 8.81 -25.72 6.09
C ASP A 27 8.87 -25.92 7.62
N TYR A 28 8.53 -24.89 8.40
CA TYR A 28 8.56 -24.92 9.87
C TYR A 28 7.25 -25.42 10.52
N TYR A 29 6.08 -24.96 10.04
CA TYR A 29 4.76 -25.32 10.60
C TYR A 29 3.98 -26.35 9.79
N GLY A 30 4.42 -26.68 8.57
CA GLY A 30 3.70 -27.54 7.64
C GLY A 30 2.86 -26.75 6.62
N PRO A 31 2.46 -27.40 5.50
CA PRO A 31 1.85 -26.73 4.34
C PRO A 31 0.47 -26.15 4.59
N ASP A 32 -0.29 -26.66 5.58
CA ASP A 32 -1.66 -26.22 5.86
C ASP A 32 -1.75 -24.95 6.73
N MET A 33 -0.63 -24.49 7.28
CA MET A 33 -0.59 -23.40 8.27
C MET A 33 -0.07 -22.08 7.69
N CYS A 34 0.48 -22.09 6.47
CA CYS A 34 1.21 -20.98 5.87
C CYS A 34 0.83 -20.82 4.39
N GLU A 35 -0.44 -20.59 4.11
CA GLU A 35 -0.93 -20.43 2.73
C GLU A 35 -1.01 -18.94 2.34
N GLN A 36 -0.33 -18.55 1.26
CA GLN A 36 -0.39 -17.20 0.70
C GLN A 36 -1.49 -17.15 -0.35
N THR A 37 -2.63 -16.53 -0.01
CA THR A 37 -3.80 -16.44 -0.91
C THR A 37 -3.95 -15.08 -1.59
N SER A 38 -3.31 -14.03 -1.06
CA SER A 38 -3.46 -12.64 -1.52
C SER A 38 -2.52 -12.24 -2.67
N PHE A 39 -1.32 -12.84 -2.75
CA PHE A 39 -0.31 -12.49 -3.76
C PHE A 39 0.11 -13.71 -4.59
N VAL A 40 -0.86 -14.49 -5.07
CA VAL A 40 -0.60 -15.70 -5.87
C VAL A 40 -0.29 -15.34 -7.32
N ASN A 41 -1.07 -14.42 -7.88
CA ASN A 41 -0.93 -13.99 -9.26
C ASN A 41 -0.57 -12.49 -9.36
N MET A 42 0.04 -12.14 -10.50
CA MET A 42 0.32 -10.75 -10.84
C MET A 42 -0.92 -9.84 -10.82
N PRO A 43 -2.08 -10.21 -11.41
CA PRO A 43 -3.28 -9.37 -11.34
C PRO A 43 -3.84 -9.18 -9.93
N ASP A 44 -3.78 -10.20 -9.07
CA ASP A 44 -4.25 -10.10 -7.68
C ASP A 44 -3.42 -9.07 -6.90
N SER A 45 -2.11 -9.06 -7.14
CA SER A 45 -1.19 -8.08 -6.56
C SER A 45 -1.52 -6.65 -7.02
N LEU A 46 -1.86 -6.49 -8.30
CA LEU A 46 -2.19 -5.19 -8.90
C LEU A 46 -3.52 -4.65 -8.36
N PHE A 47 -4.49 -5.53 -8.08
CA PHE A 47 -5.74 -5.16 -7.41
C PHE A 47 -5.47 -4.59 -6.01
N TYR A 48 -4.63 -5.24 -5.20
CA TYR A 48 -4.28 -4.70 -3.88
C TYR A 48 -3.52 -3.37 -3.96
N VAL A 49 -2.65 -3.20 -4.96
CA VAL A 49 -2.00 -1.91 -5.21
C VAL A 49 -3.03 -0.82 -5.51
N ALA A 50 -4.04 -1.09 -6.34
CA ALA A 50 -5.08 -0.12 -6.64
C ALA A 50 -5.89 0.28 -5.39
N VAL A 51 -6.22 -0.68 -4.52
CA VAL A 51 -6.86 -0.47 -3.21
C VAL A 51 -6.01 0.49 -2.35
N PHE A 52 -4.70 0.23 -2.23
CA PHE A 52 -3.82 1.09 -1.43
C PHE A 52 -3.68 2.51 -2.00
N LEU A 53 -3.66 2.67 -3.33
CA LEU A 53 -3.65 3.99 -3.97
C LEU A 53 -4.98 4.73 -3.79
N GLY A 54 -6.09 4.00 -3.69
CA GLY A 54 -7.40 4.54 -3.35
C GLY A 54 -7.53 5.01 -1.89
N GLY A 55 -6.52 4.76 -1.05
CA GLY A 55 -6.52 5.14 0.37
C GLY A 55 -7.27 4.18 1.29
N GLU A 56 -7.76 3.06 0.76
CA GLU A 56 -8.35 1.98 1.55
C GLU A 56 -7.26 0.94 1.95
N TRP A 57 -7.46 0.30 3.10
CA TRP A 57 -6.52 -0.70 3.60
C TRP A 57 -7.13 -2.11 3.55
N GLY A 58 -6.57 -2.96 2.70
CA GLY A 58 -6.91 -4.38 2.67
C GLY A 58 -6.39 -5.12 3.90
N LEU A 59 -7.20 -6.05 4.43
CA LEU A 59 -6.74 -6.98 5.47
C LEU A 59 -5.87 -8.04 4.79
N ILE A 60 -4.58 -7.74 4.66
CA ILE A 60 -3.62 -8.59 3.97
C ILE A 60 -2.35 -8.85 4.78
N ASP A 61 -1.81 -10.03 4.54
CA ASP A 61 -0.67 -10.58 5.24
C ASP A 61 0.64 -10.22 4.52
N PHE A 62 1.41 -9.28 5.10
CA PHE A 62 2.73 -8.91 4.61
C PHE A 62 3.85 -9.49 5.46
N THR A 63 4.85 -10.09 4.80
CA THR A 63 6.16 -10.38 5.41
C THR A 63 6.90 -9.09 5.74
N TRP A 64 7.94 -9.17 6.58
CA TRP A 64 8.73 -8.00 6.98
C TRP A 64 9.26 -7.20 5.77
N GLY A 65 9.79 -7.89 4.74
CA GLY A 65 10.23 -7.25 3.50
C GLY A 65 9.08 -6.65 2.69
N GLY A 66 7.93 -7.34 2.62
CA GLY A 66 6.74 -6.85 1.93
C GLY A 66 6.20 -5.54 2.50
N ARG A 67 6.31 -5.34 3.83
CA ARG A 67 5.89 -4.09 4.50
C ARG A 67 6.71 -2.88 4.03
N PHE A 68 8.02 -3.03 3.90
CA PHE A 68 8.86 -1.94 3.39
C PHE A 68 8.55 -1.63 1.94
N VAL A 69 8.43 -2.65 1.10
CA VAL A 69 8.08 -2.46 -0.33
C VAL A 69 6.72 -1.77 -0.45
N CYS A 70 5.71 -2.20 0.33
CA CYS A 70 4.40 -1.58 0.37
C CYS A 70 4.48 -0.11 0.79
N MET A 71 5.28 0.23 1.81
CA MET A 71 5.45 1.62 2.25
C MET A 71 6.01 2.50 1.13
N PHE A 72 7.09 2.07 0.48
CA PHE A 72 7.68 2.81 -0.64
C PHE A 72 6.70 2.96 -1.81
N LEU A 73 5.96 1.89 -2.12
CA LEU A 73 4.95 1.90 -3.17
C LEU A 73 3.84 2.89 -2.85
N CYS A 74 3.32 2.92 -1.63
CA CYS A 74 2.28 3.87 -1.25
C CYS A 74 2.77 5.31 -1.36
N VAL A 75 3.98 5.63 -0.87
CA VAL A 75 4.51 7.01 -0.92
C VAL A 75 4.70 7.49 -2.37
N ILE A 76 5.42 6.71 -3.18
CA ILE A 76 5.73 7.10 -4.56
C ILE A 76 4.49 6.99 -5.44
N GLY A 77 3.71 5.93 -5.25
CA GLY A 77 2.52 5.65 -6.04
C GLY A 77 1.42 6.69 -5.83
N ILE A 78 1.17 7.13 -4.59
CA ILE A 78 0.20 8.20 -4.32
C ILE A 78 0.67 9.52 -4.96
N ALA A 79 1.96 9.84 -4.86
CA ALA A 79 2.52 11.04 -5.49
C ALA A 79 2.30 11.06 -7.01
N LEU A 80 2.55 9.94 -7.68
CA LEU A 80 2.33 9.82 -9.13
C LEU A 80 0.85 9.75 -9.51
N TYR A 81 0.01 9.14 -8.67
CA TYR A 81 -1.43 9.02 -8.90
C TYR A 81 -2.14 10.38 -8.75
N ALA A 82 -1.63 11.27 -7.89
CA ALA A 82 -2.19 12.60 -7.69
C ALA A 82 -2.08 13.50 -8.94
N ILE A 83 -1.05 13.34 -9.78
CA ILE A 83 -0.81 14.18 -10.97
C ILE A 83 -2.00 14.16 -11.95
N PRO A 84 -2.43 13.00 -12.50
CA PRO A 84 -3.56 12.98 -13.43
C PRO A 84 -4.87 13.37 -12.76
N VAL A 85 -5.07 13.03 -11.48
CA VAL A 85 -6.28 13.39 -10.73
C VAL A 85 -6.38 14.91 -10.56
N GLY A 86 -5.28 15.57 -10.20
CA GLY A 86 -5.20 17.03 -10.10
C GLY A 86 -5.52 17.71 -11.44
N SER A 87 -4.89 17.27 -12.53
CA SER A 87 -5.16 17.85 -13.87
C SER A 87 -6.61 17.70 -14.34
N LEU A 88 -7.30 16.64 -13.90
CA LEU A 88 -8.72 16.46 -14.20
C LEU A 88 -9.59 17.43 -13.41
N PHE A 89 -9.27 17.65 -12.13
CA PHE A 89 -9.99 18.62 -11.30
C PHE A 89 -9.81 20.06 -11.78
N ASP A 90 -8.59 20.43 -12.17
CA ASP A 90 -8.27 21.73 -12.79
C ASP A 90 -9.14 21.99 -14.03
N SER A 91 -9.22 21.01 -14.93
CA SER A 91 -10.09 21.09 -16.12
C SER A 91 -11.58 21.25 -15.79
N PHE A 92 -12.07 20.63 -14.71
CA PHE A 92 -13.45 20.82 -14.26
C PHE A 92 -13.65 22.18 -13.57
N GLY A 93 -12.64 22.69 -12.85
CA GLY A 93 -12.64 24.02 -12.25
C GLY A 93 -12.83 25.12 -13.29
N ALA A 94 -12.10 25.04 -14.40
CA ALA A 94 -12.23 25.94 -15.55
C ALA A 94 -13.62 25.90 -16.19
N VAL A 95 -14.26 24.73 -16.27
CA VAL A 95 -15.61 24.57 -16.87
C VAL A 95 -16.72 25.05 -15.94
N ILE A 96 -16.55 24.89 -14.63
CA ILE A 96 -17.55 25.26 -13.61
C ILE A 96 -17.40 26.73 -13.18
N GLY A 97 -16.32 27.41 -13.59
CA GLY A 97 -16.05 28.80 -13.22
C GLY A 97 -15.53 28.95 -11.80
N LEU A 98 -14.84 27.93 -11.28
CA LEU A 98 -14.16 27.98 -9.98
C LEU A 98 -12.72 28.50 -10.08
N GLY A 99 -12.19 28.72 -11.29
CA GLY A 99 -10.80 29.09 -11.55
C GLY A 99 -10.51 30.59 -11.70
N GLU A 100 -11.44 31.50 -11.35
CA GLU A 100 -11.15 32.94 -11.40
C GLU A 100 -10.39 33.48 -10.17
N ASP A 101 -10.23 32.69 -9.10
CA ASP A 101 -9.64 33.18 -7.83
C ASP A 101 -8.25 32.59 -7.48
N GLU A 102 -7.77 31.53 -8.14
CA GLU A 102 -6.50 30.85 -7.76
C GLU A 102 -5.31 31.15 -8.71
N ASP A 103 -5.54 31.56 -9.96
CA ASP A 103 -4.47 31.86 -10.93
C ASP A 103 -3.79 33.22 -10.69
N GLU A 104 -4.37 34.15 -9.91
CA GLU A 104 -3.75 35.46 -9.62
C GLU A 104 -2.68 35.41 -8.51
N GLU A 105 -2.64 34.38 -7.65
CA GLU A 105 -1.70 34.32 -6.52
C GLU A 105 -0.34 33.65 -6.88
N GLU A 106 -0.28 32.73 -7.85
CA GLU A 106 1.01 32.09 -8.24
C GLU A 106 1.92 33.00 -9.09
N ASP A 107 1.36 33.93 -9.87
CA ASP A 107 2.16 34.88 -10.67
C ASP A 107 2.76 36.04 -9.81
N GLU A 108 2.22 36.32 -8.61
CA GLU A 108 2.75 37.36 -7.72
C GLU A 108 3.96 36.91 -6.87
N GLU A 109 4.14 35.61 -6.60
CA GLU A 109 5.27 35.12 -5.80
C GLU A 109 6.58 34.91 -6.61
N GLU A 110 6.54 34.84 -7.94
CA GLU A 110 7.76 34.77 -8.78
C GLU A 110 8.39 36.15 -9.08
N GLU A 111 7.73 37.28 -8.76
CA GLU A 111 8.25 38.64 -9.02
C GLU A 111 8.89 39.38 -7.81
N GLU A 112 8.96 38.82 -6.60
CA GLU A 112 9.69 39.43 -5.44
C GLU A 112 11.08 38.83 -5.12
#